data_AF-A0A5C3QYI1-F1
#
_entry.id   AF-A0A5C3QYI1-F1
#
_cell.length_a   1.000
_cell.length_b   1.000
_cell.length_c   1.000
_cell.angle_alpha   90.00
_cell.angle_beta   90.00
_cell.angle_gamma   90.00
#
_symmetry.space_group_name_H-M   'P 1'
#
loop_
_entity.id
_entity.type
_entity.pdbx_description
1 polymer ?
#
loop_
_entity_poly.entity_id
_entity_poly.type
_entity_poly.pdbx_seq_one_letter_code
_entity_poly.pdbx_strand_id
1 'polypeptide(L)' 'MDAVDEDEEAMLAMMGMGSFGTTKGKKVEGNQEGTVSIKKVRTWRQYMNRRGGFNRPLDKI' A
#
# COMPACT_ATOMS: atom_id res chain seq x y z
N MET A 1 -45.09 23.90 -1.72
CA MET A 1 -43.78 23.38 -1.26
C MET A 1 -43.88 21.88 -1.33
N ASP A 2 -42.78 21.22 -1.68
CA ASP A 2 -42.64 19.76 -1.87
C ASP A 2 -43.00 19.21 -3.25
N ALA A 3 -42.01 19.30 -4.13
CA ALA A 3 -41.50 18.16 -4.88
C ALA A 3 -40.12 18.61 -5.41
N VAL A 4 -39.05 18.20 -4.74
CA VAL A 4 -37.75 18.12 -5.41
C VAL A 4 -38.01 17.15 -6.55
N ASP A 5 -37.88 17.60 -7.80
CA ASP A 5 -38.25 16.79 -8.96
C ASP A 5 -37.53 15.44 -8.88
N GLU A 6 -38.14 14.33 -9.31
CA GLU A 6 -37.50 13.00 -9.21
C GLU A 6 -36.14 13.00 -9.93
N ASP A 7 -36.02 13.82 -10.97
CA ASP A 7 -34.77 14.09 -11.69
C ASP A 7 -33.73 14.82 -10.82
N GLU A 8 -34.15 15.76 -9.98
CA GLU A 8 -33.27 16.48 -9.04
C GLU A 8 -32.82 15.55 -7.90
N GLU A 9 -33.69 14.68 -7.40
CA GLU A 9 -33.33 13.66 -6.41
C GLU A 9 -32.37 12.60 -7.00
N ALA A 10 -32.60 12.17 -8.24
CA ALA A 10 -31.69 11.28 -8.96
C ALA A 10 -30.33 11.93 -9.23
N MET A 11 -30.31 13.22 -9.59
CA MET A 11 -29.07 14.00 -9.75
C MET A 11 -28.32 14.16 -8.43
N LEU A 12 -29.01 14.41 -7.32
CA LEU A 12 -28.42 14.48 -5.99
C LEU A 12 -27.83 13.13 -5.56
N ALA A 13 -28.53 12.03 -5.84
CA ALA A 13 -28.03 10.68 -5.59
C ALA A 13 -26.81 10.34 -6.44
N MET A 14 -26.79 10.72 -7.72
CA MET A 14 -25.63 10.55 -8.60
C MET A 14 -24.43 11.39 -8.16
N MET A 15 -24.65 12.60 -7.62
CA MET A 15 -23.61 13.43 -7.01
C MET A 15 -23.20 12.96 -5.61
N GLY A 16 -23.84 11.91 -5.07
CA GLY A 16 -23.53 11.32 -3.76
C GLY A 16 -24.17 12.04 -2.56
N MET A 17 -25.08 12.99 -2.80
CA MET A 17 -25.79 13.78 -1.78
C MET A 17 -27.14 13.14 -1.39
N GLY A 18 -27.11 11.86 -1.00
CA GLY A 18 -28.34 11.14 -0.60
C GLY A 18 -28.18 10.16 0.56
N SER A 19 -26.97 9.65 0.83
CA SER A 19 -26.72 8.76 1.98
C SER A 19 -25.26 8.80 2.42
N PHE A 20 -25.01 8.63 3.72
CA PHE A 20 -23.65 8.57 4.27
C PHE A 20 -23.03 7.19 4.03
N GLY A 21 -22.26 7.06 2.96
CA GLY A 21 -21.46 5.86 2.67
C GLY A 21 -20.06 5.90 3.31
N THR A 22 -19.46 4.73 3.51
CA THR A 22 -18.04 4.60 3.91
C THR A 22 -17.22 3.83 2.86
N THR A 23 -15.95 4.19 2.73
CA THR A 23 -14.94 3.46 1.94
C THR A 23 -14.17 2.43 2.77
N LYS A 24 -14.55 2.22 4.05
CA LYS A 24 -13.90 1.24 4.93
C LYS A 24 -13.90 -0.16 4.31
N GLY A 25 -12.71 -0.74 4.14
CA GLY A 25 -12.53 -2.07 3.55
C GLY A 25 -12.74 -2.14 2.03
N LYS A 26 -13.02 -1.01 1.36
CA LYS A 26 -13.12 -0.92 -0.09
C LYS A 26 -11.80 -0.44 -0.68
N LYS A 27 -11.40 -1.03 -1.80
CA LYS A 27 -10.26 -0.57 -2.58
C LYS A 27 -10.64 0.73 -3.29
N VAL A 28 -9.83 1.78 -3.12
CA VAL A 28 -10.01 3.07 -3.79
C VAL A 28 -8.92 3.19 -4.85
N GLU A 29 -9.33 3.42 -6.11
CA GLU A 29 -8.40 3.62 -7.22
C GLU A 29 -7.51 4.86 -6.96
N GLY A 30 -6.23 4.79 -7.31
CA GLY A 30 -5.25 5.83 -6.98
C GLY A 30 -4.68 5.78 -5.55
N ASN A 31 -5.36 5.15 -4.58
CA ASN A 31 -4.88 5.05 -3.19
C ASN A 31 -4.05 3.78 -2.90
N GLN A 32 -3.43 3.21 -3.94
CA GLN A 32 -2.67 1.96 -3.83
C GLN A 32 -1.18 2.20 -3.62
N GLU A 33 -0.71 3.40 -3.95
CA GLU A 33 0.69 3.73 -3.94
C GLU A 33 1.17 4.02 -2.51
N GLY A 34 2.27 3.39 -2.14
CA GLY A 34 2.95 3.60 -0.88
C GLY A 34 4.43 3.31 -1.06
N THR A 35 5.28 4.07 -0.39
CA THR A 35 6.73 3.87 -0.43
C THR A 35 7.25 3.50 0.95
N VAL A 36 8.29 2.65 0.98
CA VAL A 36 8.95 2.23 2.22
C VAL A 36 10.44 2.52 2.11
N SER A 37 10.96 3.26 3.09
CA SER A 37 12.40 3.50 3.20
C SER A 37 13.07 2.36 3.97
N ILE A 38 13.65 1.41 3.24
CA ILE A 38 14.38 0.28 3.83
C ILE A 38 15.88 0.56 3.80
N LYS A 39 16.47 0.81 4.97
CA LYS A 39 17.92 0.90 5.13
C LYS A 39 18.51 -0.50 5.31
N LYS A 40 19.16 -1.04 4.26
CA LYS A 40 19.93 -2.27 4.38
C LYS A 40 21.26 -1.96 5.06
N VAL A 41 21.50 -2.54 6.24
CA VAL A 41 22.77 -2.40 6.95
C VAL A 41 23.86 -3.11 6.16
N ARG A 42 25.02 -2.47 6.00
CA ARG A 42 26.18 -3.11 5.37
C ARG A 42 26.70 -4.21 6.27
N THR A 43 26.61 -5.46 5.80
CA THR A 43 27.27 -6.59 6.46
C THR A 43 28.71 -6.69 5.96
N TRP A 44 29.59 -7.17 6.84
CA TRP A 44 30.97 -7.48 6.49
C TRP A 44 31.06 -8.96 6.10
N ARG A 45 32.08 -9.31 5.30
CA ARG A 45 32.35 -10.70 4.91
C ARG A 45 33.66 -11.13 5.55
N GLN A 46 33.62 -12.24 6.26
CA GLN A 46 34.83 -12.84 6.82
C GLN A 46 35.54 -13.63 5.72
N TYR A 47 36.74 -13.20 5.32
CA TYR A 47 37.56 -13.92 4.33
C TYR A 47 38.61 -14.84 4.97
N MET A 48 39.22 -14.38 6.07
CA MET A 48 40.30 -15.11 6.75
C MET A 48 39.74 -16.02 7.86
N ASN A 49 40.41 -17.16 8.10
CA ASN A 49 40.10 -18.14 9.16
C ASN A 49 38.65 -18.67 9.14
N ARG A 50 38.11 -18.89 7.94
CA ARG A 50 36.77 -19.45 7.76
C ARG A 50 36.76 -20.95 8.02
N ARG A 51 35.79 -21.45 8.80
CA ARG A 51 35.54 -22.89 8.94
C ARG A 51 34.95 -23.41 7.63
N GLY A 52 35.77 -24.12 6.85
CA GLY A 52 35.35 -24.73 5.58
C GLY A 52 36.26 -24.47 4.37
N GLY A 53 37.31 -23.66 4.52
CA GLY A 53 38.32 -23.45 3.49
C GLY A 53 37.94 -22.44 2.39
N PHE A 54 38.87 -22.20 1.47
CA PHE A 54 38.86 -21.08 0.53
C PHE A 54 37.74 -21.17 -0.55
N ASN A 55 37.40 -22.37 -1.02
CA ASN A 55 36.43 -22.59 -2.10
C ASN A 55 34.97 -22.81 -1.63
N ARG A 56 34.62 -22.45 -0.39
CA ARG A 56 33.22 -22.50 0.08
C ARG A 56 32.55 -21.12 0.03
N PRO A 57 31.23 -21.05 -0.22
CA PRO A 57 30.48 -19.80 -0.21
C PRO A 57 30.71 -19.04 1.09
N LEU A 58 31.04 -17.74 1.03
CA LEU A 58 31.17 -16.87 2.20
C LEU A 58 29.89 -16.94 3.04
N ASP A 59 30.04 -17.08 4.35
CA ASP A 59 28.90 -17.11 5.27
C ASP A 59 28.08 -15.83 5.05
N LYS A 60 26.78 -16.01 4.86
CA LYS A 60 25.85 -14.90 4.90
C LYS A 60 25.66 -14.59 6.38
N ILE A 61 26.09 -13.40 6.81
CA ILE A 61 25.58 -12.77 8.03
C ILE A 61 24.14 -12.34 7.73
#